data_AF-A0A8C4ISM4-F1
#
_entry.id   AF-A0A8C4ISM4-F1
#
_cell.length_a   1.000
_cell.length_b   1.000
_cell.length_c   1.000
_cell.angle_alpha   90.00
_cell.angle_beta   90.00
_cell.angle_gamma   90.00
#
_symmetry.space_group_name_H-M   'P 1'
#
loop_
_entity.id
_entity.type
_entity.pdbx_description
1 polymer ?
#
loop_
_entity_poly.entity_id
_entity_poly.type
_entity_poly.pdbx_seq_one_letter_code
_entity_poly.pdbx_strand_id
1 'polypeptide(L)'
;LVLDLYSDELFKYYELYETIGSGGFAKVKLGRHILTGEKVAIKIMNKKDLGDDLPRVKVEIEAMKSLSHQHVCRLYHVIETSTQIFMVLEYCTGGELFDYIIAKDRLSEEETRVFFRQIVSAMAYVHSQGYAHRDLKPENLLIDEDHNLKLIDFGLCAKPKGGLNYELMTCCGSPAYAAPELIQGKAYIGSEADVWSMGVLLFALLCGYLPFDDDNCMVLYRKIARGKYDNPRWLSPGSILLLNQMMQVDPKRRITVRQLLDHPWVMKEYNSPVEWHSRQPVRTRTHTHTHTHTHTHTHIHNKFIHKNNWRYDQTTATYLLLLSKKQRGKPVRLRPEPPVCEDSCSPLHQGIQVCLYSCMFWFSLRDFTPYLKYLLFPTSKCCGSEIVLFYNFIFSLAFRSRSLDMAGMGDSGKKKRGGKVFGSLERGLDKVITMLTPSKRRALRDGPRKIKAQYNVTLTSQTNPDQVLNQILSILPEKNVDFTQKGYTLKCQTWGDFGKVTMAFELEVCLLQRPEVVGVRRQRLKGDAWVYKHLVEDILSTSKI
;
A
#
# COMPACT_ATOMS: atom_id res chain seq x y z
N LEU A 1 -6.82 -13.67 -22.27
CA LEU A 1 -6.14 -12.58 -21.52
C LEU A 1 -7.21 -11.58 -21.10
N VAL A 2 -7.71 -11.66 -19.87
CA VAL A 2 -8.65 -10.66 -19.33
C VAL A 2 -7.82 -9.43 -18.97
N LEU A 3 -7.86 -8.41 -19.82
CA LEU A 3 -7.38 -7.08 -19.43
C LEU A 3 -8.37 -6.57 -18.38
N ASP A 4 -7.95 -6.53 -17.12
CA ASP A 4 -8.62 -5.77 -16.06
C ASP A 4 -8.73 -4.31 -16.57
N LEU A 5 -9.87 -3.93 -17.15
CA LEU A 5 -10.14 -2.57 -17.65
C LEU A 5 -10.32 -1.64 -16.45
N TYR A 6 -9.21 -1.17 -15.88
CA TYR A 6 -9.22 -0.06 -14.92
C TYR A 6 -9.62 1.23 -15.66
N SER A 7 -10.37 2.10 -15.00
CA SER A 7 -10.84 3.35 -15.61
C SER A 7 -9.69 4.24 -16.08
N ASP A 8 -9.82 4.79 -17.29
CA ASP A 8 -8.93 5.82 -17.84
C ASP A 8 -8.72 7.00 -16.88
N GLU A 9 -9.71 7.29 -16.01
CA GLU A 9 -9.65 8.37 -15.03
C GLU A 9 -8.55 8.15 -13.99
N LEU A 10 -8.24 6.90 -13.62
CA LEU A 10 -7.17 6.59 -12.68
C LEU A 10 -5.79 6.78 -13.32
N PHE A 11 -5.63 6.34 -14.58
CA PHE A 11 -4.36 6.38 -15.31
C PHE A 11 -3.91 7.80 -15.67
N LYS A 12 -4.84 8.78 -15.69
CA LYS A 12 -4.50 10.21 -15.81
C LYS A 12 -3.56 10.69 -14.69
N TYR A 13 -3.59 10.06 -13.52
CA TYR A 13 -2.93 10.56 -12.33
C TYR A 13 -1.95 9.56 -11.71
N TYR A 14 -2.13 8.26 -11.95
CA TYR A 14 -1.36 7.19 -11.31
C TYR A 14 -0.89 6.13 -12.31
N GLU A 15 0.38 5.76 -12.20
CA GLU A 15 0.91 4.52 -12.79
C GLU A 15 0.58 3.35 -11.85
N LEU A 16 0.00 2.26 -12.35
CA LEU A 16 -0.30 1.05 -11.58
C LEU A 16 0.79 -0.02 -11.73
N TYR A 17 1.10 -0.72 -10.63
CA TYR A 17 2.04 -1.84 -10.59
C TYR A 17 1.37 -3.11 -10.02
N GLU A 18 2.14 -3.94 -9.32
CA GLU A 18 1.70 -5.22 -8.77
C GLU A 18 0.59 -5.08 -7.72
N THR A 19 -0.13 -6.19 -7.50
CA THR A 19 -1.09 -6.32 -6.40
C THR A 19 -0.32 -6.57 -5.11
N ILE A 20 -0.58 -5.74 -4.09
CA ILE A 20 0.07 -5.81 -2.77
C ILE A 20 -0.88 -6.30 -1.68
N GLY A 21 -2.18 -6.41 -1.97
CA GLY A 21 -3.17 -7.01 -1.08
C GLY A 21 -4.45 -7.38 -1.82
N SER A 22 -5.17 -8.38 -1.31
CA SER A 22 -6.47 -8.78 -1.84
C SER A 22 -7.41 -9.21 -0.70
N GLY A 23 -8.59 -8.60 -0.65
CA GLY A 23 -9.65 -8.91 0.31
C GLY A 23 -10.95 -9.33 -0.40
N GLY A 24 -12.02 -9.53 0.37
CA GLY A 24 -13.30 -10.03 -0.15
C GLY A 24 -13.90 -9.18 -1.28
N PHE A 25 -13.87 -7.85 -1.13
CA PHE A 25 -14.51 -6.91 -2.08
C PHE A 25 -13.53 -5.89 -2.68
N ALA A 26 -12.24 -6.03 -2.39
CA ALA A 26 -11.24 -5.04 -2.75
C ALA A 26 -9.92 -5.69 -3.17
N LYS A 27 -9.29 -5.10 -4.18
CA LYS A 27 -7.92 -5.41 -4.59
C LYS A 27 -7.06 -4.18 -4.34
N VAL A 28 -5.91 -4.35 -3.69
CA VAL A 28 -4.98 -3.25 -3.41
C VAL A 28 -3.76 -3.38 -4.31
N LYS A 29 -3.48 -2.35 -5.10
CA LYS A 29 -2.31 -2.28 -5.97
C LYS A 29 -1.31 -1.24 -5.50
N LEU A 30 -0.03 -1.52 -5.72
CA LEU A 30 0.99 -0.48 -5.67
C LEU A 30 0.78 0.47 -6.86
N GLY A 31 0.87 1.77 -6.61
CA GLY A 31 0.86 2.78 -7.66
C GLY A 31 1.93 3.83 -7.45
N ARG A 32 2.16 4.66 -8.45
CA ARG A 32 2.97 5.88 -8.35
C ARG A 32 2.20 7.06 -8.89
N HIS A 33 2.08 8.09 -8.08
CA HIS A 33 1.49 9.36 -8.51
C HIS A 33 2.40 10.01 -9.57
N ILE A 34 1.85 10.30 -10.75
CA ILE A 34 2.63 10.72 -11.93
C ILE A 34 3.41 12.00 -11.64
N LEU A 35 2.72 13.03 -11.14
CA LEU A 35 3.30 14.36 -10.95
C LEU A 35 4.35 14.41 -9.82
N THR A 36 4.15 13.70 -8.71
CA THR A 36 5.09 13.78 -7.55
C THR A 36 6.14 12.67 -7.56
N GLY A 37 5.88 11.60 -8.32
CA GLY A 37 6.70 10.39 -8.33
C GLY A 37 6.59 9.55 -7.06
N GLU A 38 5.69 9.88 -6.13
CA GLU A 38 5.54 9.17 -4.87
C GLU A 38 4.74 7.89 -5.03
N LYS A 39 5.14 6.86 -4.28
CA LYS A 39 4.42 5.59 -4.21
C LYS A 39 3.16 5.75 -3.36
N VAL A 40 2.11 5.04 -3.76
CA VAL A 40 0.80 5.02 -3.10
C VAL A 40 0.22 3.61 -3.12
N ALA A 41 -0.68 3.30 -2.18
CA ALA A 41 -1.50 2.10 -2.22
C ALA A 41 -2.87 2.48 -2.80
N ILE A 42 -3.37 1.73 -3.79
CA ILE A 42 -4.64 2.02 -4.45
C ILE A 42 -5.60 0.87 -4.18
N LYS A 43 -6.58 1.09 -3.30
CA LYS A 43 -7.67 0.15 -2.99
C LYS A 43 -8.74 0.30 -4.06
N ILE A 44 -8.98 -0.76 -4.82
CA ILE A 44 -9.87 -0.82 -5.97
C ILE A 44 -11.07 -1.68 -5.60
N MET A 45 -12.27 -1.11 -5.69
CA MET A 45 -13.53 -1.77 -5.34
C MET A 45 -14.54 -1.64 -6.48
N ASN A 46 -15.23 -2.73 -6.79
CA ASN A 46 -16.30 -2.76 -7.77
C ASN A 46 -17.64 -2.56 -7.08
N LYS A 47 -18.42 -1.58 -7.53
CA LYS A 47 -19.72 -1.25 -6.93
C LYS A 47 -20.72 -2.38 -7.03
N LYS A 48 -20.66 -3.20 -8.08
CA LYS A 48 -21.52 -4.37 -8.24
C LYS A 48 -21.19 -5.45 -7.21
N ASP A 49 -19.90 -5.70 -6.99
CA ASP A 49 -19.42 -6.72 -6.07
C ASP A 49 -19.65 -6.32 -4.59
N LEU A 50 -19.72 -5.01 -4.32
CA LEU A 50 -20.04 -4.47 -3.00
C LEU A 50 -21.50 -4.67 -2.57
N GLY A 51 -22.47 -4.49 -3.48
CA GLY A 51 -23.89 -4.61 -3.13
C GLY A 51 -24.28 -3.84 -1.85
N ASP A 52 -24.71 -4.58 -0.84
CA ASP A 52 -25.15 -4.05 0.47
C ASP A 52 -24.00 -3.48 1.33
N ASP A 53 -22.73 -3.77 1.01
CA ASP A 53 -21.56 -3.18 1.67
C ASP A 53 -21.21 -1.77 1.14
N LEU A 54 -21.84 -1.29 0.07
CA LEU A 54 -21.54 0.03 -0.50
C LEU A 54 -21.72 1.19 0.50
N PRO A 55 -22.78 1.25 1.34
CA PRO A 55 -22.91 2.28 2.37
C PRO A 55 -21.75 2.25 3.37
N ARG A 56 -21.25 1.07 3.72
CA ARG A 56 -20.12 0.87 4.63
C ARG A 56 -18.83 1.45 4.06
N VAL A 57 -18.58 1.27 2.76
CA VAL A 57 -17.45 1.89 2.06
C VAL A 57 -17.55 3.42 2.08
N LYS A 58 -18.75 3.99 1.94
CA LYS A 58 -18.93 5.45 2.05
C LYS A 58 -18.62 5.96 3.46
N VAL A 59 -19.02 5.22 4.51
CA VAL A 59 -18.66 5.54 5.90
C VAL A 59 -17.14 5.48 6.11
N GLU A 60 -16.47 4.46 5.57
CA GLU A 60 -15.00 4.33 5.60
C GLU A 60 -14.33 5.57 4.99
N ILE A 61 -14.77 5.98 3.79
CA ILE A 61 -14.24 7.16 3.10
C ILE A 61 -14.43 8.41 3.96
N GLU A 62 -15.63 8.65 4.49
CA GLU A 62 -15.90 9.84 5.31
C GLU A 62 -15.11 9.85 6.63
N ALA A 63 -14.93 8.70 7.27
CA ALA A 63 -14.04 8.58 8.42
C ALA A 63 -12.61 8.97 8.04
N MET A 64 -12.04 8.37 6.98
CA MET A 64 -10.68 8.65 6.53
C MET A 64 -10.47 10.10 6.05
N LYS A 65 -11.51 10.77 5.52
CA LYS A 65 -11.44 12.20 5.20
C LYS A 65 -11.32 13.08 6.44
N SER A 66 -11.90 12.66 7.55
CA SER A 66 -11.93 13.41 8.80
C SER A 66 -10.74 13.13 9.72
N LEU A 67 -10.18 11.92 9.65
CA LEU A 67 -9.08 11.47 10.48
C LEU A 67 -7.73 11.84 9.84
N SER A 68 -6.85 12.44 10.63
CA SER A 68 -5.46 12.70 10.24
C SER A 68 -4.59 12.66 11.47
N HIS A 69 -3.72 11.67 11.55
CA HIS A 69 -2.85 11.41 12.69
C HIS A 69 -1.64 10.62 12.20
N GLN A 70 -0.48 10.80 12.83
CA GLN A 70 0.77 10.17 12.40
C GLN A 70 0.70 8.63 12.34
N HIS A 71 -0.14 8.02 13.18
CA HIS A 71 -0.35 6.57 13.27
C HIS A 71 -1.69 6.10 12.66
N VAL A 72 -2.32 6.91 11.80
CA VAL A 72 -3.51 6.54 11.02
C VAL A 72 -3.19 6.72 9.54
N CYS A 73 -3.48 5.71 8.73
CA CYS A 73 -3.18 5.74 7.30
C CYS A 73 -3.88 6.90 6.59
N ARG A 74 -3.11 7.68 5.82
CA ARG A 74 -3.62 8.87 5.15
C ARG A 74 -4.35 8.54 3.85
N LEU A 75 -5.54 9.11 3.66
CA LEU A 75 -6.24 9.18 2.38
C LEU A 75 -5.72 10.38 1.57
N TYR A 76 -5.40 10.16 0.29
CA TYR A 76 -4.94 11.21 -0.61
C TYR A 76 -5.97 11.61 -1.67
N HIS A 77 -6.62 10.62 -2.29
CA HIS A 77 -7.57 10.82 -3.39
C HIS A 77 -8.68 9.79 -3.31
N VAL A 78 -9.92 10.19 -3.60
CA VAL A 78 -11.03 9.28 -3.91
C VAL A 78 -11.45 9.53 -5.35
N ILE A 79 -11.38 8.50 -6.19
CA ILE A 79 -11.89 8.54 -7.57
C ILE A 79 -13.09 7.60 -7.63
N GLU A 80 -14.25 8.13 -7.98
CA GLU A 80 -15.48 7.37 -8.11
C GLU A 80 -15.96 7.41 -9.56
N THR A 81 -16.15 6.25 -10.15
CA THR A 81 -16.70 6.09 -11.50
C THR A 81 -18.11 5.48 -11.42
N SER A 82 -18.76 5.26 -12.56
CA SER A 82 -20.06 4.57 -12.59
C SER A 82 -19.99 3.14 -12.05
N THR A 83 -18.85 2.46 -12.17
CA THR A 83 -18.70 1.03 -11.82
C THR A 83 -17.75 0.77 -10.66
N GLN A 84 -16.82 1.67 -10.36
CA GLN A 84 -15.72 1.43 -9.41
C GLN A 84 -15.50 2.60 -8.46
N ILE A 85 -14.91 2.30 -7.31
CA ILE A 85 -14.39 3.26 -6.35
C ILE A 85 -12.90 2.96 -6.14
N PHE A 86 -12.07 3.99 -6.24
CA PHE A 86 -10.64 3.95 -5.99
C PHE A 86 -10.31 4.83 -4.80
N MET A 87 -9.65 4.26 -3.78
CA MET A 87 -9.08 5.01 -2.67
C MET A 87 -7.56 4.99 -2.79
N VAL A 88 -6.96 6.16 -2.95
CA VAL A 88 -5.51 6.34 -2.99
C VAL A 88 -5.02 6.66 -1.58
N LEU A 89 -4.21 5.75 -1.03
CA LEU A 89 -3.80 5.69 0.36
C LEU A 89 -2.28 5.80 0.50
N GLU A 90 -1.84 6.12 1.72
CA GLU A 90 -0.46 5.97 2.15
C GLU A 90 0.06 4.56 1.91
N TYR A 91 1.25 4.46 1.30
CA TYR A 91 1.90 3.18 1.05
C TYR A 91 2.86 2.85 2.20
N CYS A 92 2.58 1.76 2.90
CA CYS A 92 3.38 1.26 4.01
C CYS A 92 4.27 0.12 3.53
N THR A 93 5.59 0.33 3.49
CA THR A 93 6.54 -0.63 2.92
C THR A 93 6.86 -1.82 3.83
N GLY A 94 6.65 -1.69 5.14
CA GLY A 94 6.93 -2.70 6.15
C GLY A 94 5.85 -3.77 6.28
N GLY A 95 4.79 -3.73 5.46
CA GLY A 95 3.72 -4.73 5.48
C GLY A 95 2.88 -4.68 6.75
N GLU A 96 2.21 -5.79 7.07
CA GLU A 96 1.37 -5.90 8.26
C GLU A 96 2.20 -6.17 9.53
N LEU A 97 1.76 -5.61 10.66
CA LEU A 97 2.33 -5.91 11.97
C LEU A 97 2.22 -7.41 12.29
N PHE A 98 1.19 -8.07 11.78
CA PHE A 98 1.05 -9.51 11.98
C PHE A 98 2.22 -10.30 11.40
N ASP A 99 2.60 -10.03 10.14
CA ASP A 99 3.74 -10.70 9.49
C ASP A 99 5.04 -10.47 10.27
N TYR A 100 5.14 -9.32 10.95
CA TYR A 100 6.24 -8.99 11.84
C TYR A 100 6.24 -9.84 13.13
N ILE A 101 5.07 -10.15 13.70
CA ILE A 101 4.93 -11.06 14.84
C ILE A 101 5.30 -12.49 14.41
N ILE A 102 4.73 -12.99 13.31
CA ILE A 102 5.03 -14.34 12.78
C ILE A 102 6.53 -14.52 12.56
N ALA A 103 7.17 -13.47 12.05
CA ALA A 103 8.60 -13.45 11.80
C ALA A 103 9.45 -13.64 13.04
N LYS A 104 9.07 -12.99 14.15
CA LYS A 104 9.83 -13.00 15.40
C LYS A 104 9.35 -14.03 16.40
N ASP A 105 8.32 -14.82 16.06
CA ASP A 105 7.50 -15.64 16.95
C ASP A 105 6.71 -14.79 17.97
N ARG A 106 7.40 -13.96 18.76
CA ARG A 106 6.85 -12.93 19.66
C ARG A 106 7.80 -11.74 19.76
N LEU A 107 7.30 -10.59 20.24
CA LEU A 107 8.11 -9.39 20.43
C LEU A 107 8.65 -9.30 21.86
N SER A 108 9.81 -8.66 22.03
CA SER A 108 10.28 -8.29 23.36
C SER A 108 9.34 -7.28 24.00
N GLU A 109 9.34 -7.18 25.33
CA GLU A 109 8.46 -6.24 26.03
C GLU A 109 8.79 -4.78 25.65
N GLU A 110 10.08 -4.45 25.46
CA GLU A 110 10.54 -3.13 25.03
C GLU A 110 10.02 -2.78 23.62
N GLU A 111 10.22 -3.69 22.67
CA GLU A 111 9.76 -3.51 21.30
C GLU A 111 8.22 -3.44 21.22
N THR A 112 7.54 -4.30 21.98
CA THR A 112 6.09 -4.26 22.09
C THR A 112 5.61 -2.92 22.62
N ARG A 113 6.29 -2.35 23.62
CA ARG A 113 5.95 -1.04 24.19
C ARG A 113 6.05 0.07 23.15
N VAL A 114 7.07 0.05 22.29
CA VAL A 114 7.21 1.04 21.19
C VAL A 114 5.98 1.02 20.30
N PHE A 115 5.57 -0.16 19.82
CA PHE A 115 4.38 -0.31 18.99
C PHE A 115 3.09 0.00 19.73
N PHE A 116 2.96 -0.48 20.97
CA PHE A 116 1.75 -0.30 21.77
C PHE A 116 1.51 1.17 22.12
N ARG A 117 2.56 1.96 22.38
CA ARG A 117 2.44 3.42 22.55
C ARG A 117 1.86 4.10 21.30
N GLN A 118 2.23 3.64 20.10
CA GLN A 118 1.68 4.18 18.84
C GLN A 118 0.21 3.79 18.65
N ILE A 119 -0.18 2.57 19.04
CA ILE A 119 -1.57 2.11 19.04
C ILE A 119 -2.42 2.93 20.02
N VAL A 120 -1.94 3.11 21.26
CA VAL A 120 -2.60 3.96 22.28
C VAL A 120 -2.76 5.39 21.77
N SER A 121 -1.70 5.96 21.16
CA SER A 121 -1.72 7.29 20.53
C SER A 121 -2.81 7.39 19.44
N ALA A 122 -2.85 6.44 18.51
CA ALA A 122 -3.85 6.40 17.44
C ALA A 122 -5.28 6.29 17.98
N MET A 123 -5.52 5.38 18.93
CA MET A 123 -6.86 5.14 19.46
C MET A 123 -7.37 6.30 20.31
N ALA A 124 -6.50 6.94 21.10
CA ALA A 124 -6.85 8.16 21.83
C ALA A 124 -7.30 9.27 20.86
N TYR A 125 -6.58 9.45 19.75
CA TYR A 125 -6.99 10.37 18.69
C TYR A 125 -8.32 9.98 18.05
N VAL A 126 -8.48 8.74 17.59
CA VAL A 126 -9.70 8.25 16.93
C VAL A 126 -10.92 8.44 17.84
N HIS A 127 -10.79 8.09 19.12
CA HIS A 127 -11.83 8.29 20.12
C HIS A 127 -12.12 9.78 20.34
N SER A 128 -11.11 10.65 20.37
CA SER A 128 -11.32 12.11 20.48
C SER A 128 -12.11 12.70 19.30
N GLN A 129 -12.06 12.07 18.12
CA GLN A 129 -12.82 12.48 16.93
C GLN A 129 -14.24 11.89 16.90
N GLY A 130 -14.63 11.16 17.94
CA GLY A 130 -15.95 10.56 18.13
C GLY A 130 -16.13 9.20 17.43
N TYR A 131 -15.04 8.58 16.96
CA TYR A 131 -15.10 7.28 16.29
C TYR A 131 -14.71 6.15 17.24
N ALA A 132 -15.41 5.02 17.16
CA ALA A 132 -14.95 3.73 17.65
C ALA A 132 -14.50 2.88 16.46
N HIS A 133 -13.38 2.17 16.55
CA HIS A 133 -12.82 1.42 15.43
C HIS A 133 -13.55 0.09 15.20
N ARG A 134 -13.74 -0.69 16.28
CA ARG A 134 -14.49 -1.96 16.35
C ARG A 134 -13.94 -3.12 15.51
N ASP A 135 -12.69 -3.04 15.11
CA ASP A 135 -11.99 -4.12 14.38
C ASP A 135 -10.46 -3.98 14.55
N LEU A 136 -10.01 -3.66 15.76
CA LEU A 136 -8.58 -3.53 16.00
C LEU A 136 -7.95 -4.92 16.10
N LYS A 137 -7.08 -5.22 15.13
CA LYS A 137 -6.33 -6.48 15.02
C LYS A 137 -5.00 -6.24 14.30
N PRO A 138 -4.01 -7.12 14.44
CA PRO A 138 -2.69 -6.98 13.79
C PRO A 138 -2.75 -6.76 12.28
N GLU A 139 -3.72 -7.36 11.58
CA GLU A 139 -3.91 -7.25 10.13
C GLU A 139 -4.31 -5.83 9.70
N ASN A 140 -4.93 -5.08 10.62
CA ASN A 140 -5.34 -3.68 10.41
C ASN A 140 -4.26 -2.68 10.85
N LEU A 141 -3.04 -3.15 11.11
CA LEU A 141 -1.89 -2.32 11.46
C LEU A 141 -0.76 -2.57 10.47
N LEU A 142 -0.38 -1.53 9.72
CA LEU A 142 0.76 -1.59 8.80
C LEU A 142 1.99 -0.90 9.39
N ILE A 143 3.17 -1.27 8.91
CA ILE A 143 4.46 -0.65 9.25
C ILE A 143 4.96 0.16 8.06
N ASP A 144 5.33 1.43 8.28
CA ASP A 144 5.87 2.32 7.24
C ASP A 144 7.39 2.15 7.02
N GLU A 145 8.00 3.01 6.19
CA GLU A 145 9.43 2.96 5.89
C GLU A 145 10.34 3.30 7.08
N ASP A 146 9.80 4.00 8.07
CA ASP A 146 10.50 4.48 9.26
C ASP A 146 10.18 3.62 10.50
N HIS A 147 9.63 2.40 10.30
CA HIS A 147 9.22 1.48 11.35
C HIS A 147 8.11 2.03 12.29
N ASN A 148 7.25 2.92 11.80
CA ASN A 148 6.07 3.37 12.54
C ASN A 148 4.80 2.66 12.10
N LEU A 149 3.87 2.48 13.04
CA LEU A 149 2.56 1.91 12.79
C LEU A 149 1.61 2.89 12.12
N LYS A 150 0.78 2.34 11.24
CA LYS A 150 -0.33 2.98 10.56
C LYS A 150 -1.57 2.10 10.73
N LEU A 151 -2.53 2.59 11.50
CA LEU A 151 -3.87 2.00 11.58
C LEU A 151 -4.59 2.16 10.25
N ILE A 152 -5.08 1.06 9.70
CA ILE A 152 -5.84 0.98 8.46
C ILE A 152 -7.25 0.43 8.72
N ASP A 153 -8.09 0.49 7.68
CA ASP A 153 -9.43 -0.12 7.61
C ASP A 153 -10.45 0.41 8.64
N PHE A 154 -11.11 1.50 8.28
CA PHE A 154 -12.21 2.09 9.04
C PHE A 154 -13.57 1.56 8.57
N GLY A 155 -13.61 0.45 7.83
CA GLY A 155 -14.84 -0.10 7.28
C GLY A 155 -15.85 -0.48 8.37
N LEU A 156 -15.42 -0.85 9.57
CA LEU A 156 -16.31 -1.18 10.69
C LEU A 156 -16.47 -0.05 11.70
N CYS A 157 -15.90 1.12 11.46
CA CYS A 157 -15.97 2.20 12.44
C CYS A 157 -17.41 2.67 12.66
N ALA A 158 -17.67 3.21 13.85
CA ALA A 158 -18.93 3.88 14.16
C ALA A 158 -18.65 5.28 14.71
N LYS A 159 -19.49 6.23 14.31
CA LYS A 159 -19.58 7.56 14.91
C LYS A 159 -20.98 7.75 15.46
N PRO A 160 -21.26 7.33 16.71
CA PRO A 160 -22.60 7.43 17.27
C PRO A 160 -23.04 8.91 17.30
N LYS A 161 -24.28 9.19 16.86
CA LYS A 161 -24.79 10.57 16.74
C LYS A 161 -24.78 11.34 18.07
N GLY A 162 -24.92 10.63 19.19
CA GLY A 162 -24.86 11.21 20.53
C GLY A 162 -23.46 11.24 21.16
N GLY A 163 -22.41 10.86 20.42
CA GLY A 163 -21.04 10.75 20.93
C GLY A 163 -20.70 9.36 21.45
N LEU A 164 -19.45 9.15 21.86
CA LEU A 164 -18.93 7.82 22.18
C LEU A 164 -19.56 7.13 23.40
N ASN A 165 -20.29 7.87 24.23
CA ASN A 165 -21.00 7.30 25.38
C ASN A 165 -22.36 6.68 25.00
N TYR A 166 -22.71 6.67 23.71
CA TYR A 166 -23.93 6.03 23.22
C TYR A 166 -23.68 4.58 22.85
N GLU A 167 -24.61 3.73 23.25
CA GLU A 167 -24.55 2.30 23.00
C GLU A 167 -24.74 1.95 21.52
N LEU A 168 -24.04 0.90 21.11
CA LEU A 168 -24.12 0.28 19.80
C LEU A 168 -24.71 -1.12 19.94
N MET A 169 -25.46 -1.56 18.94
CA MET A 169 -26.07 -2.90 18.89
C MET A 169 -25.47 -3.79 17.79
N THR A 170 -24.78 -3.21 16.81
CA THR A 170 -24.22 -3.96 15.69
C THR A 170 -23.05 -4.81 16.16
N CYS A 171 -23.19 -6.14 16.02
CA CYS A 171 -22.09 -7.08 16.21
C CYS A 171 -21.21 -7.08 14.95
N CYS A 172 -19.93 -6.74 15.08
CA CYS A 172 -18.96 -6.75 13.98
C CYS A 172 -17.55 -6.97 14.51
N GLY A 173 -16.60 -7.14 13.59
CA GLY A 173 -15.19 -7.40 13.88
C GLY A 173 -14.84 -8.89 13.88
N SER A 174 -13.55 -9.19 14.02
CA SER A 174 -13.07 -10.57 14.12
C SER A 174 -13.39 -11.20 15.50
N PRO A 175 -13.98 -12.41 15.56
CA PRO A 175 -14.40 -13.07 16.81
C PRO A 175 -13.36 -13.10 17.94
N ALA A 176 -12.10 -13.43 17.64
CA ALA A 176 -11.04 -13.55 18.64
C ALA A 176 -10.65 -12.23 19.34
N TYR A 177 -10.95 -11.09 18.70
CA TYR A 177 -10.66 -9.75 19.23
C TYR A 177 -11.92 -9.05 19.78
N ALA A 178 -13.09 -9.67 19.64
CA ALA A 178 -14.35 -9.09 20.06
C ALA A 178 -14.52 -9.17 21.59
N ALA A 179 -15.06 -8.10 22.17
CA ALA A 179 -15.33 -8.03 23.60
C ALA A 179 -16.50 -8.96 24.02
N PRO A 180 -16.55 -9.42 25.28
CA PRO A 180 -17.59 -10.34 25.77
C PRO A 180 -19.02 -9.82 25.57
N GLU A 181 -19.25 -8.53 25.77
CA GLU A 181 -20.55 -7.89 25.57
C GLU A 181 -21.00 -7.92 24.10
N LEU A 182 -20.06 -7.82 23.15
CA LEU A 182 -20.34 -7.83 21.72
C LEU A 182 -20.72 -9.24 21.24
N ILE A 183 -19.97 -10.27 21.65
CA ILE A 183 -20.31 -11.67 21.30
C ILE A 183 -21.60 -12.15 21.96
N GLN A 184 -22.03 -11.51 23.04
CA GLN A 184 -23.31 -11.78 23.73
C GLN A 184 -24.49 -11.02 23.10
N GLY A 185 -24.24 -10.18 22.08
CA GLY A 185 -25.28 -9.38 21.43
C GLY A 185 -25.88 -8.29 22.32
N LYS A 186 -25.15 -7.85 23.35
CA LYS A 186 -25.59 -6.78 24.25
C LYS A 186 -25.29 -5.41 23.65
N ALA A 187 -26.04 -4.41 24.10
CA ALA A 187 -25.68 -3.01 23.88
C ALA A 187 -24.30 -2.73 24.50
N TYR A 188 -23.43 -2.02 23.78
CA TYR A 188 -22.06 -1.78 24.23
C TYR A 188 -21.54 -0.39 23.88
N ILE A 189 -20.58 0.10 24.67
CA ILE A 189 -19.84 1.32 24.39
C ILE A 189 -18.64 0.98 23.50
N GLY A 190 -18.59 1.60 22.32
CA GLY A 190 -17.59 1.25 21.29
C GLY A 190 -16.14 1.47 21.75
N SER A 191 -15.87 2.53 22.52
CA SER A 191 -14.52 2.80 23.03
C SER A 191 -14.05 1.77 24.07
N GLU A 192 -14.95 1.22 24.88
CA GLU A 192 -14.64 0.17 25.85
C GLU A 192 -14.35 -1.15 25.13
N ALA A 193 -15.13 -1.48 24.11
CA ALA A 193 -14.89 -2.66 23.26
C ALA A 193 -13.53 -2.57 22.54
N ASP A 194 -13.15 -1.39 22.04
CA ASP A 194 -11.83 -1.17 21.44
C ASP A 194 -10.68 -1.45 22.43
N VAL A 195 -10.83 -1.11 23.72
CA VAL A 195 -9.79 -1.41 24.74
C VAL A 195 -9.62 -2.92 24.94
N TRP A 196 -10.71 -3.69 24.90
CA TRP A 196 -10.61 -5.15 24.95
C TRP A 196 -9.78 -5.67 23.77
N SER A 197 -10.10 -5.22 22.54
CA SER A 197 -9.35 -5.61 21.33
C SER A 197 -7.88 -5.18 21.42
N MET A 198 -7.57 -4.00 21.99
CA MET A 198 -6.20 -3.57 22.28
C MET A 198 -5.50 -4.52 23.27
N GLY A 199 -6.22 -5.06 24.26
CA GLY A 199 -5.68 -6.02 25.23
C GLY A 199 -5.34 -7.37 24.60
N VAL A 200 -6.23 -7.88 23.74
CA VAL A 200 -5.99 -9.09 22.94
C VAL A 200 -4.78 -8.89 22.01
N LEU A 201 -4.68 -7.72 21.36
CA LEU A 201 -3.54 -7.36 20.52
C LEU A 201 -2.23 -7.27 21.32
N LEU A 202 -2.23 -6.63 22.49
CA LEU A 202 -1.06 -6.56 23.36
C LEU A 202 -0.59 -7.96 23.78
N PHE A 203 -1.53 -8.84 24.15
CA PHE A 203 -1.22 -10.23 24.45
C PHE A 203 -0.57 -10.92 23.25
N ALA A 204 -1.16 -10.80 22.07
CA ALA A 204 -0.63 -11.38 20.83
C ALA A 204 0.81 -10.93 20.53
N LEU A 205 1.12 -9.64 20.74
CA LEU A 205 2.48 -9.12 20.55
C LEU A 205 3.48 -9.72 21.54
N LEU A 206 3.11 -9.84 22.82
CA LEU A 206 3.98 -10.33 23.89
C LEU A 206 4.13 -11.86 23.92
N CYS A 207 3.10 -12.58 23.51
CA CYS A 207 3.01 -14.03 23.64
C CYS A 207 3.24 -14.76 22.31
N GLY A 208 2.95 -14.10 21.18
CA GLY A 208 3.00 -14.74 19.86
C GLY A 208 1.82 -15.66 19.58
N TYR A 209 0.77 -15.64 20.41
CA TYR A 209 -0.48 -16.39 20.23
C TYR A 209 -1.64 -15.63 20.87
N LEU A 210 -2.89 -16.00 20.58
CA LEU A 210 -4.08 -15.34 21.11
C LEU A 210 -4.42 -15.78 22.54
N PRO A 211 -4.94 -14.88 23.40
CA PRO A 211 -5.39 -15.25 24.75
C PRO A 211 -6.65 -16.12 24.73
N PHE A 212 -7.48 -15.99 23.69
CA PHE A 212 -8.68 -16.79 23.46
C PHE A 212 -8.67 -17.28 22.02
N ASP A 213 -8.58 -18.59 21.84
CA ASP A 213 -8.60 -19.23 20.53
C ASP A 213 -9.21 -20.62 20.61
N ASP A 214 -9.94 -21.02 19.58
CA ASP A 214 -10.53 -22.36 19.41
C ASP A 214 -11.13 -22.50 18.00
N ASP A 215 -10.94 -23.65 17.35
CA ASP A 215 -11.56 -23.95 16.05
C ASP A 215 -13.10 -23.97 16.14
N ASN A 216 -13.65 -24.30 17.31
CA ASN A 216 -15.08 -24.25 17.55
C ASN A 216 -15.50 -22.86 18.07
N CYS A 217 -16.18 -22.09 17.22
CA CYS A 217 -16.67 -20.76 17.56
C CYS A 217 -17.47 -20.69 18.87
N MET A 218 -18.25 -21.72 19.22
CA MET A 218 -19.02 -21.72 20.48
C MET A 218 -18.13 -21.93 21.70
N VAL A 219 -17.04 -22.69 21.56
CA VAL A 219 -16.03 -22.85 22.61
C VAL A 219 -15.22 -21.57 22.74
N LEU A 220 -14.82 -20.95 21.63
CA LEU A 220 -14.19 -19.63 21.60
C LEU A 220 -15.03 -18.58 22.34
N TYR A 221 -16.33 -18.47 22.00
CA TYR A 221 -17.24 -17.54 22.69
C TYR A 221 -17.36 -17.82 24.18
N ARG A 222 -17.32 -19.10 24.59
CA ARG A 222 -17.32 -19.46 26.01
C ARG A 222 -16.01 -19.05 26.71
N LYS A 223 -14.86 -19.17 26.04
CA LYS A 223 -13.55 -18.71 26.54
C LYS A 223 -13.54 -17.19 26.73
N ILE A 224 -13.98 -16.45 25.69
CA ILE A 224 -14.09 -14.98 25.72
C ILE A 224 -15.04 -14.53 26.83
N ALA A 225 -16.24 -15.11 26.93
CA ALA A 225 -17.22 -14.76 27.95
C ALA A 225 -16.73 -15.01 29.39
N ARG A 226 -15.84 -15.98 29.58
CA ARG A 226 -15.18 -16.25 30.87
C ARG A 226 -14.05 -15.28 31.17
N GLY A 227 -13.40 -14.73 30.14
CA GLY A 227 -12.26 -13.81 30.26
C GLY A 227 -11.05 -14.39 30.98
N LYS A 228 -10.89 -15.72 30.98
CA LYS A 228 -9.75 -16.41 31.59
C LYS A 228 -8.79 -16.87 30.51
N TYR A 229 -7.53 -16.48 30.65
CA TYR A 229 -6.43 -16.85 29.77
C TYR A 229 -5.19 -17.14 30.64
N ASP A 230 -4.25 -17.90 30.10
CA ASP A 230 -3.03 -18.28 30.81
C ASP A 230 -1.96 -17.19 30.71
N ASN A 231 -1.20 -17.01 31.79
CA ASN A 231 -0.07 -16.09 31.84
C ASN A 231 1.24 -16.86 31.70
N PRO A 232 1.94 -16.77 30.55
CA PRO A 232 3.25 -17.36 30.40
C PRO A 232 4.28 -16.83 31.39
N ARG A 233 5.27 -17.66 31.70
CA ARG A 233 6.35 -17.33 32.65
C ARG A 233 7.22 -16.14 32.22
N TRP A 234 7.24 -15.80 30.93
CA TRP A 234 8.02 -14.68 30.41
C TRP A 234 7.29 -13.34 30.47
N LEU A 235 6.00 -13.30 30.82
CA LEU A 235 5.31 -12.04 31.03
C LEU A 235 5.75 -11.41 32.35
N SER A 236 6.15 -10.14 32.31
CA SER A 236 6.44 -9.40 33.54
C SER A 236 5.18 -9.14 34.36
N PRO A 237 5.30 -8.91 35.68
CA PRO A 237 4.16 -8.52 36.51
C PRO A 237 3.43 -7.28 35.99
N GLY A 238 4.16 -6.33 35.38
CA GLY A 238 3.58 -5.13 34.77
C GLY A 238 2.75 -5.45 33.52
N SER A 239 3.24 -6.35 32.66
CA SER A 239 2.49 -6.83 31.50
C SER A 239 1.19 -7.52 31.93
N ILE A 240 1.28 -8.42 32.92
CA ILE A 240 0.11 -9.15 33.45
C ILE A 240 -0.91 -8.19 34.06
N LEU A 241 -0.46 -7.19 34.84
CA LEU A 241 -1.34 -6.17 35.41
C LEU A 241 -2.11 -5.41 34.32
N LEU A 242 -1.40 -4.90 33.31
CA LEU A 242 -2.01 -4.15 32.21
C LEU A 242 -3.01 -5.01 31.43
N LEU A 243 -2.62 -6.23 31.06
CA LEU A 243 -3.48 -7.18 30.34
C LEU A 243 -4.77 -7.49 31.14
N ASN A 244 -4.65 -7.71 32.44
CA ASN A 244 -5.80 -7.92 33.32
C ASN A 244 -6.71 -6.70 33.41
N GLN A 245 -6.18 -5.48 33.38
CA GLN A 245 -6.99 -4.25 33.38
C GLN A 245 -7.69 -3.99 32.04
N MET A 246 -7.06 -4.36 30.93
CA MET A 246 -7.62 -4.19 29.58
C MET A 246 -8.66 -5.26 29.22
N MET A 247 -8.45 -6.52 29.63
CA MET A 247 -9.35 -7.64 29.34
C MET A 247 -10.29 -7.95 30.51
N GLN A 248 -10.84 -6.91 31.15
CA GLN A 248 -11.93 -7.06 32.11
C GLN A 248 -13.25 -7.40 31.39
N VAL A 249 -13.91 -8.47 31.83
CA VAL A 249 -15.20 -8.92 31.26
C VAL A 249 -16.30 -7.89 31.53
N ASP A 250 -16.31 -7.29 32.71
CA ASP A 250 -17.18 -6.14 33.00
C ASP A 250 -16.57 -4.87 32.37
N PRO A 251 -17.22 -4.27 31.36
CA PRO A 251 -16.70 -3.09 30.66
C PRO A 251 -16.47 -1.91 31.60
N LYS A 252 -17.26 -1.78 32.68
CA LYS A 252 -17.14 -0.68 33.65
C LYS A 252 -15.87 -0.76 34.50
N ARG A 253 -15.27 -1.95 34.61
CA ARG A 253 -14.01 -2.18 35.33
C ARG A 253 -12.79 -2.10 34.41
N ARG A 254 -13.03 -2.01 33.10
CA ARG A 254 -12.00 -1.97 32.07
C ARG A 254 -11.28 -0.62 32.11
N ILE A 255 -9.95 -0.65 32.02
CA ILE A 255 -9.16 0.58 31.91
C ILE A 255 -9.58 1.38 30.67
N THR A 256 -9.56 2.71 30.75
CA THR A 256 -9.89 3.57 29.61
C THR A 256 -8.64 3.93 28.81
N VAL A 257 -8.80 4.27 27.53
CA VAL A 257 -7.67 4.77 26.70
C VAL A 257 -6.99 5.99 27.34
N ARG A 258 -7.74 6.85 28.03
CA ARG A 258 -7.18 8.02 28.73
C ARG A 258 -6.22 7.60 29.84
N GLN A 259 -6.53 6.54 30.59
CA GLN A 259 -5.67 5.97 31.63
C GLN A 259 -4.51 5.14 31.04
N LEU A 260 -4.61 4.70 29.78
CA LEU A 260 -3.48 4.04 29.10
C LEU A 260 -2.38 5.02 28.71
N LEU A 261 -2.68 6.31 28.54
CA LEU A 261 -1.71 7.34 28.14
C LEU A 261 -0.56 7.50 29.14
N ASP A 262 -0.82 7.25 30.42
CA ASP A 262 0.09 7.42 31.54
C ASP A 262 0.30 6.13 32.36
N HIS A 263 -0.20 4.98 31.88
CA HIS A 263 -0.08 3.72 32.59
C HIS A 263 1.40 3.32 32.82
N PRO A 264 1.80 2.83 34.01
CA PRO A 264 3.21 2.56 34.34
C PRO A 264 3.94 1.65 33.35
N TRP A 265 3.26 0.62 32.84
CA TRP A 265 3.84 -0.29 31.83
C TRP A 265 4.10 0.42 30.48
N VAL A 266 3.20 1.32 30.07
CA VAL A 266 3.29 2.10 28.82
C VAL A 266 4.37 3.18 28.94
N MET A 267 4.58 3.67 30.16
CA MET A 267 5.52 4.73 30.51
C MET A 267 6.92 4.26 30.86
N LYS A 268 7.13 2.96 31.08
CA LYS A 268 8.46 2.42 31.41
C LYS A 268 9.49 2.82 30.34
N GLU A 269 10.59 3.42 30.78
CA GLU A 269 11.68 3.98 29.93
C GLU A 269 11.29 5.25 29.13
N TYR A 270 10.15 5.88 29.44
CA TYR A 270 9.72 7.16 28.85
C TYR A 270 9.47 8.22 29.92
N ASN A 271 9.89 9.46 29.63
CA ASN A 271 9.80 10.58 30.58
C ASN A 271 8.48 11.38 30.44
N SER A 272 7.63 11.07 29.45
CA SER A 272 6.39 11.80 29.21
C SER A 272 5.26 10.86 28.75
N PRO A 273 3.99 11.20 29.10
CA PRO A 273 2.81 10.50 28.61
C PRO A 273 2.81 10.29 27.10
N VAL A 274 2.01 9.32 26.65
CA VAL A 274 1.83 9.09 25.21
C VAL A 274 1.19 10.32 24.57
N GLU A 275 1.93 10.98 23.68
CA GLU A 275 1.41 12.06 22.85
C GLU A 275 0.45 11.49 21.80
N TRP A 276 -0.79 11.98 21.79
CA TRP A 276 -1.85 11.50 20.89
C TRP A 276 -2.42 12.60 19.98
N HIS A 277 -2.00 13.86 20.18
CA HIS A 277 -2.43 14.94 19.31
C HIS A 277 -1.86 14.73 17.90
N SER A 278 -2.68 15.04 16.89
CA SER A 278 -2.25 14.96 15.51
C SER A 278 -1.13 15.94 15.21
N ARG A 279 0.00 15.42 14.73
CA ARG A 279 1.10 16.23 14.18
C ARG A 279 0.81 16.72 12.76
N GLN A 280 -0.28 16.26 12.16
CA GLN A 280 -0.74 16.65 10.83
C GLN A 280 -2.23 17.01 10.88
N PRO A 281 -2.62 18.10 11.55
CA PRO A 281 -4.03 18.43 11.66
C PRO A 281 -4.63 18.66 10.27
N VAL A 282 -5.82 18.10 9.99
CA VAL A 282 -6.60 18.39 8.76
C VAL A 282 -6.88 19.90 8.65
N ARG A 283 -6.92 20.58 9.80
CA ARG A 283 -7.24 22.00 9.97
C ARG A 283 -6.08 22.72 10.64
N THR A 284 -5.24 23.39 9.89
CA THR A 284 -4.53 24.56 10.43
C THR A 284 -4.76 25.76 9.52
N ARG A 285 -5.70 26.60 9.97
CA ARG A 285 -5.50 28.04 9.97
C ARG A 285 -4.18 28.31 10.71
N THR A 286 -3.39 29.23 10.14
CA THR A 286 -2.29 30.03 10.74
C THR A 286 -0.93 29.39 11.04
N HIS A 287 0.03 29.81 10.19
CA HIS A 287 1.41 30.26 10.45
C HIS A 287 2.46 29.31 11.06
N THR A 288 3.44 28.95 10.23
CA THR A 288 4.82 29.43 10.44
C THR A 288 5.42 29.88 9.11
N HIS A 289 5.77 31.16 9.07
CA HIS A 289 6.64 31.72 8.05
C HIS A 289 8.01 31.06 8.14
N THR A 290 8.33 30.18 7.18
CA THR A 290 9.73 29.93 6.81
C THR A 290 9.89 30.34 5.37
N HIS A 291 10.48 31.51 5.20
CA HIS A 291 10.92 32.06 3.93
C HIS A 291 11.96 31.14 3.29
N THR A 292 11.50 30.21 2.44
CA THR A 292 12.30 29.68 1.33
C THR A 292 11.42 29.71 0.10
N HIS A 293 11.58 30.79 -0.67
CA HIS A 293 10.72 31.20 -1.77
C HIS A 293 10.94 30.35 -3.03
N THR A 294 9.89 29.64 -3.44
CA THR A 294 9.60 29.40 -4.87
C THR A 294 8.21 29.96 -5.14
N HIS A 295 8.09 30.80 -6.18
CA HIS A 295 6.83 31.49 -6.56
C HIS A 295 5.63 30.54 -6.75
N THR A 296 5.91 29.28 -7.12
CA THR A 296 4.93 28.22 -7.30
C THR A 296 4.32 27.74 -5.98
N HIS A 297 5.10 27.69 -4.88
CA HIS A 297 4.63 27.18 -3.59
C HIS A 297 3.70 28.17 -2.88
N THR A 298 3.96 29.47 -2.94
CA THR A 298 3.10 30.50 -2.32
C THR A 298 1.72 30.53 -2.98
N HIS A 299 1.68 30.38 -4.31
CA HIS A 299 0.43 30.36 -5.07
C HIS A 299 -0.39 29.07 -4.82
N ILE A 300 0.28 27.91 -4.77
CA ILE A 300 -0.37 26.63 -4.42
C ILE A 300 -0.85 26.67 -2.96
N HIS A 301 -0.01 27.02 -1.99
CA HIS A 301 -0.41 27.06 -0.58
C HIS A 301 -1.58 28.02 -0.31
N ASN A 302 -1.55 29.23 -0.88
CA ASN A 302 -2.61 30.23 -0.68
C ASN A 302 -3.94 29.84 -1.36
N LYS A 303 -3.89 29.20 -2.55
CA LYS A 303 -5.09 28.69 -3.25
C LYS A 303 -5.76 27.54 -2.49
N PHE A 304 -4.99 26.77 -1.71
CA PHE A 304 -5.48 25.60 -0.98
C PHE A 304 -6.04 25.95 0.41
N ILE A 305 -5.40 26.84 1.16
CA ILE A 305 -5.90 27.26 2.48
C ILE A 305 -7.26 27.98 2.38
N HIS A 306 -7.54 28.70 1.29
CA HIS A 306 -8.81 29.42 1.12
C HIS A 306 -10.02 28.50 0.91
N LYS A 307 -9.82 27.23 0.54
CA LYS A 307 -10.89 26.23 0.51
C LYS A 307 -10.82 25.42 1.80
N ASN A 308 -11.58 25.83 2.82
CA ASN A 308 -11.75 25.16 4.12
C ASN A 308 -12.30 23.70 4.04
N ASN A 309 -12.29 23.07 2.86
CA ASN A 309 -12.85 21.75 2.64
C ASN A 309 -11.96 20.95 1.66
N TRP A 310 -11.18 19.99 2.20
CA TRP A 310 -10.41 19.05 1.41
C TRP A 310 -11.35 18.22 0.54
N ARG A 311 -11.17 18.30 -0.78
CA ARG A 311 -12.01 17.56 -1.73
C ARG A 311 -11.56 16.11 -1.91
N TYR A 312 -10.32 15.81 -1.52
CA TYR A 312 -9.67 14.53 -1.80
C TYR A 312 -9.72 14.19 -3.29
N ASP A 313 -9.45 15.21 -4.11
CA ASP A 313 -9.26 15.17 -5.55
C ASP A 313 -7.76 15.17 -5.91
N GLN A 314 -7.43 15.21 -7.20
CA GLN A 314 -6.05 15.21 -7.68
C GLN A 314 -5.21 16.35 -7.10
N THR A 315 -5.85 17.50 -6.90
CA THR A 315 -5.24 18.71 -6.33
C THR A 315 -4.85 18.45 -4.87
N THR A 316 -5.79 17.91 -4.07
CA THR A 316 -5.56 17.48 -2.69
C THR A 316 -4.43 16.44 -2.59
N ALA A 317 -4.47 15.41 -3.43
CA ALA A 317 -3.48 14.34 -3.45
C ALA A 317 -2.07 14.86 -3.72
N THR A 318 -1.92 15.70 -4.76
CA THR A 318 -0.63 16.30 -5.12
C THR A 318 -0.04 17.09 -3.95
N TYR A 319 -0.85 17.93 -3.30
CA TYR A 319 -0.39 18.73 -2.16
C TYR A 319 0.04 17.86 -0.97
N LEU A 320 -0.78 16.90 -0.56
CA LEU A 320 -0.48 16.04 0.59
C LEU A 320 0.75 15.16 0.34
N LEU A 321 0.93 14.65 -0.88
CA LEU A 321 2.12 13.88 -1.26
C LEU A 321 3.39 14.74 -1.24
N LEU A 322 3.33 15.98 -1.74
CA LEU A 322 4.46 16.92 -1.66
C LEU A 322 4.78 17.32 -0.21
N LEU A 323 3.76 17.50 0.63
CA LEU A 323 3.94 17.77 2.05
C LEU A 323 4.64 16.60 2.75
N SER A 324 4.23 15.36 2.47
CA SER A 324 4.91 14.15 2.96
C SER A 324 6.37 14.08 2.50
N LYS A 325 6.69 14.44 1.24
CA LYS A 325 8.08 14.53 0.77
C LYS A 325 8.88 15.55 1.59
N LYS A 326 8.32 16.74 1.81
CA LYS A 326 8.96 17.81 2.58
C LYS A 326 9.29 17.34 4.00
N GLN A 327 8.35 16.69 4.67
CA GLN A 327 8.53 16.18 6.03
C GLN A 327 9.62 15.11 6.12
N ARG A 328 9.80 14.31 5.07
CA ARG A 328 10.90 13.33 4.94
C ARG A 328 12.21 13.92 4.42
N GLY A 329 12.32 15.26 4.31
CA GLY A 329 13.50 15.93 3.78
C GLY A 329 13.76 15.68 2.28
N LYS A 330 12.79 15.13 1.53
CA LYS A 330 12.92 14.85 0.10
C LYS A 330 12.62 16.13 -0.73
N PRO A 331 13.27 16.31 -1.90
CA PRO A 331 13.02 17.47 -2.77
C PRO A 331 11.56 17.59 -3.19
N VAL A 332 10.97 18.77 -2.99
CA VAL A 332 9.60 19.11 -3.38
C VAL A 332 9.61 19.62 -4.82
N ARG A 333 9.57 18.70 -5.79
CA ARG A 333 9.51 19.03 -7.24
C ARG A 333 8.46 18.17 -7.92
N LEU A 334 7.72 18.78 -8.83
CA LEU A 334 6.87 18.05 -9.77
C LEU A 334 7.75 17.45 -10.87
N ARG A 335 7.41 16.26 -11.34
CA ARG A 335 8.00 15.67 -12.54
C ARG A 335 7.46 16.42 -13.76
N PRO A 336 8.31 16.71 -14.77
CA PRO A 336 7.82 17.20 -16.04
C PRO A 336 6.85 16.16 -16.63
N GLU A 337 5.75 16.63 -17.21
CA GLU A 337 4.82 15.77 -17.92
C GLU A 337 5.57 15.08 -19.08
N PRO A 338 5.33 13.78 -19.33
CA PRO A 338 5.86 13.15 -20.52
C PRO A 338 5.38 13.93 -21.75
N PRO A 339 6.26 14.17 -22.75
CA PRO A 339 5.84 14.86 -23.96
C PRO A 339 4.69 14.09 -24.60
N VAL A 340 3.59 14.79 -24.87
CA VAL A 340 2.49 14.28 -25.68
C VAL A 340 3.06 14.07 -27.07
N CYS A 341 3.25 12.82 -27.49
CA CYS A 341 3.49 12.54 -28.91
C CYS A 341 2.20 12.86 -29.65
N GLU A 342 2.18 13.97 -30.39
CA GLU A 342 1.22 14.13 -31.48
C GLU A 342 1.56 13.07 -32.55
N ASP A 343 0.57 12.26 -32.92
CA ASP A 343 0.67 11.16 -33.90
C ASP A 343 0.84 11.68 -35.34
N SER A 344 1.84 12.53 -35.59
CA SER A 344 2.08 13.14 -36.90
C SER A 344 3.55 13.48 -37.15
N CYS A 345 4.50 12.62 -36.78
CA CYS A 345 5.89 12.73 -37.26
C CYS A 345 6.52 11.40 -37.65
N SER A 346 7.15 11.39 -38.83
CA SER A 346 7.69 10.21 -39.50
C SER A 346 8.98 9.67 -38.86
N PRO A 347 9.36 8.39 -39.11
CA PRO A 347 10.32 7.63 -38.29
C PRO A 347 11.77 8.13 -38.30
N LEU A 348 12.12 9.14 -39.10
CA LEU A 348 13.48 9.67 -39.16
C LEU A 348 13.79 10.77 -38.11
N HIS A 349 12.79 11.36 -37.45
CA HIS A 349 13.02 12.38 -36.41
C HIS A 349 13.29 11.80 -35.01
N GLN A 350 13.01 10.51 -34.78
CA GLN A 350 13.20 9.87 -33.47
C GLN A 350 14.68 9.57 -33.13
N GLY A 351 15.56 9.42 -34.13
CA GLY A 351 16.98 9.11 -33.90
C GLY A 351 17.82 10.28 -33.39
N ILE A 352 17.46 11.52 -33.74
CA ILE A 352 18.26 12.72 -33.43
C ILE A 352 17.83 13.34 -32.09
N GLN A 353 16.56 13.24 -31.71
CA GLN A 353 16.04 13.82 -30.47
C GLN A 353 16.55 13.07 -29.22
N VAL A 354 16.72 11.74 -29.30
CA VAL A 354 17.23 10.92 -28.19
C VAL A 354 18.73 11.19 -27.89
N CYS A 355 19.53 11.54 -28.90
CA CYS A 355 20.95 11.88 -28.70
C CYS A 355 21.17 13.23 -28.02
N LEU A 356 20.31 14.23 -28.28
CA LEU A 356 20.44 15.57 -27.67
C LEU A 356 20.05 15.59 -26.18
N TYR A 357 19.07 14.79 -25.75
CA TYR A 357 18.69 14.68 -24.34
C TYR A 357 19.74 13.95 -23.48
N SER A 358 20.54 13.06 -24.07
CA SER A 358 21.67 12.40 -23.40
C SER A 358 22.84 13.37 -23.15
N CYS A 359 23.17 14.22 -24.13
CA CYS A 359 24.27 15.19 -23.99
C CYS A 359 23.97 16.33 -23.00
N MET A 360 22.71 16.75 -22.87
CA MET A 360 22.35 17.79 -21.89
C MET A 360 22.38 17.31 -20.42
N PHE A 361 22.46 16.01 -20.16
CA PHE A 361 22.58 15.45 -18.82
C PHE A 361 24.03 15.35 -18.31
N TRP A 362 25.03 15.64 -19.15
CA TRP A 362 26.46 15.54 -18.80
C TRP A 362 27.12 16.87 -18.42
N PHE A 363 26.44 18.01 -18.57
CA PHE A 363 26.94 19.31 -18.16
C PHE A 363 25.94 20.03 -17.26
N SER A 364 25.96 19.72 -15.96
CA SER A 364 25.79 20.72 -14.89
C SER A 364 25.97 20.07 -13.52
N LEU A 365 27.23 20.07 -13.04
CA LEU A 365 27.64 20.44 -11.67
C LEU A 365 29.10 20.02 -11.46
N ARG A 366 30.03 20.86 -11.95
CA ARG A 366 31.23 21.25 -11.21
C ARG A 366 31.92 22.43 -11.89
N ASP A 367 32.19 23.42 -11.05
CA ASP A 367 33.21 24.47 -11.15
C ASP A 367 33.04 25.55 -12.22
N PHE A 368 32.63 26.75 -11.80
CA PHE A 368 33.50 27.94 -11.72
C PHE A 368 32.65 29.22 -11.49
N THR A 369 32.89 29.90 -10.38
CA THR A 369 32.74 31.37 -10.21
C THR A 369 33.99 32.06 -10.81
N PRO A 370 34.07 33.40 -10.94
CA PRO A 370 33.04 34.42 -11.18
C PRO A 370 33.52 35.50 -12.19
N TYR A 371 32.87 35.72 -13.33
CA TYR A 371 32.99 37.01 -14.05
C TYR A 371 31.76 37.23 -14.92
N LEU A 372 30.83 38.06 -14.45
CA LEU A 372 29.97 38.90 -15.31
C LEU A 372 29.21 39.90 -14.43
N LYS A 373 29.92 40.95 -14.05
CA LYS A 373 29.34 42.30 -13.91
C LYS A 373 29.14 42.88 -15.31
N TYR A 374 28.18 43.80 -15.42
CA TYR A 374 27.86 44.65 -16.59
C TYR A 374 27.01 43.94 -17.67
N LEU A 375 25.87 44.45 -18.16
CA LEU A 375 25.31 45.80 -18.19
C LEU A 375 23.78 45.68 -18.51
N LEU A 376 22.95 46.41 -17.75
CA LEU A 376 21.79 47.26 -18.13
C LEU A 376 20.64 46.84 -19.09
N PHE A 377 19.41 46.98 -18.59
CA PHE A 377 18.12 47.28 -19.27
C PHE A 377 18.11 48.70 -19.93
N PRO A 378 17.04 49.24 -20.61
CA PRO A 378 15.76 48.68 -21.14
C PRO A 378 15.32 49.22 -22.55
N THR A 379 14.18 48.72 -23.08
CA THR A 379 13.02 49.46 -23.70
C THR A 379 12.44 48.96 -25.05
N SER A 380 11.10 48.84 -25.02
CA SER A 380 10.06 49.12 -26.05
C SER A 380 9.76 48.20 -27.26
N LYS A 381 8.55 47.62 -27.18
CA LYS A 381 7.38 47.68 -28.10
C LYS A 381 7.41 47.08 -29.53
N CYS A 382 6.42 46.19 -29.72
CA CYS A 382 5.50 46.02 -30.86
C CYS A 382 5.82 45.03 -32.01
N CYS A 383 4.84 44.13 -32.19
CA CYS A 383 4.32 43.42 -33.38
C CYS A 383 5.20 42.47 -34.22
N GLY A 384 4.64 41.26 -34.42
CA GLY A 384 4.36 40.73 -35.76
C GLY A 384 5.49 40.04 -36.52
N SER A 385 5.57 38.72 -36.35
CA SER A 385 5.98 37.70 -37.33
C SER A 385 6.62 38.14 -38.66
N GLU A 386 7.92 37.86 -38.83
CA GLU A 386 8.50 37.47 -40.11
C GLU A 386 9.52 36.34 -39.93
N ILE A 387 9.35 35.33 -40.78
CA ILE A 387 10.23 34.19 -41.06
C ILE A 387 11.24 34.67 -42.13
N VAL A 388 12.35 33.93 -42.25
CA VAL A 388 13.35 33.95 -43.34
C VAL A 388 14.56 34.85 -43.08
N LEU A 389 15.67 34.22 -42.69
CA LEU A 389 16.98 34.34 -43.36
C LEU A 389 17.97 33.36 -42.70
N PHE A 390 17.79 32.07 -43.00
CA PHE A 390 18.88 31.10 -43.07
C PHE A 390 18.59 30.18 -44.26
N TYR A 391 18.54 30.79 -45.45
CA TYR A 391 18.53 30.11 -46.73
C TYR A 391 19.53 30.81 -47.64
N ASN A 392 20.67 30.16 -47.86
CA ASN A 392 21.40 30.05 -49.13
C ASN A 392 22.88 29.75 -48.89
N PHE A 393 23.21 28.49 -48.64
CA PHE A 393 24.39 27.87 -49.24
C PHE A 393 24.32 26.34 -49.09
N ILE A 394 23.49 25.68 -49.92
CA ILE A 394 23.87 24.49 -50.70
C ILE A 394 22.93 24.48 -51.92
N PHE A 395 23.48 24.91 -53.05
CA PHE A 395 22.88 24.83 -54.38
C PHE A 395 23.30 23.52 -55.05
N SER A 396 22.41 23.01 -55.90
CA SER A 396 22.70 22.25 -57.13
C SER A 396 23.17 20.79 -57.03
N LEU A 397 22.31 19.83 -57.39
CA LEU A 397 22.19 19.34 -58.78
C LEU A 397 21.13 18.23 -58.87
N ALA A 398 20.29 18.33 -59.91
CA ALA A 398 19.71 17.24 -60.73
C ALA A 398 18.77 16.22 -60.04
N PHE A 399 17.65 15.77 -60.62
CA PHE A 399 17.13 15.87 -61.98
C PHE A 399 15.63 15.56 -61.97
N ARG A 400 14.94 16.11 -62.97
CA ARG A 400 13.52 15.95 -63.33
C ARG A 400 13.05 14.50 -63.44
N SER A 401 11.75 14.25 -63.18
CA SER A 401 10.82 13.81 -64.25
C SER A 401 9.32 13.82 -63.84
N ARG A 402 8.52 14.54 -64.65
CA ARG A 402 7.16 14.25 -65.19
C ARG A 402 6.06 13.81 -64.21
N SER A 403 4.99 14.59 -63.97
CA SER A 403 3.88 15.00 -64.86
C SER A 403 3.07 13.85 -65.47
N LEU A 404 1.80 13.70 -65.05
CA LEU A 404 0.61 13.68 -65.92
C LEU A 404 -0.69 13.47 -65.12
N ASP A 405 -1.71 14.22 -65.55
CA ASP A 405 -3.10 14.28 -65.12
C ASP A 405 -3.93 13.00 -65.32
N MET A 406 -5.05 12.86 -64.60
CA MET A 406 -6.42 12.83 -65.16
C MET A 406 -7.46 12.36 -64.15
N ALA A 407 -8.62 13.03 -64.20
CA ALA A 407 -9.85 12.77 -63.45
C ALA A 407 -10.62 11.55 -63.96
N GLY A 408 -11.56 11.02 -63.15
CA GLY A 408 -12.55 10.04 -63.60
C GLY A 408 -13.51 9.58 -62.50
N MET A 409 -14.79 9.90 -62.68
CA MET A 409 -15.95 9.62 -61.82
C MET A 409 -16.70 8.38 -62.37
N GLY A 410 -17.38 7.57 -61.53
CA GLY A 410 -18.44 6.65 -62.02
C GLY A 410 -18.64 5.28 -61.33
N ASP A 411 -19.55 5.28 -60.36
CA ASP A 411 -20.70 4.38 -60.09
C ASP A 411 -20.74 2.83 -60.29
N SER A 412 -21.49 2.22 -59.36
CA SER A 412 -22.34 1.00 -59.43
C SER A 412 -21.74 -0.41 -59.26
N GLY A 413 -22.49 -1.25 -58.52
CA GLY A 413 -22.03 -2.48 -57.88
C GLY A 413 -22.51 -3.82 -58.45
N LYS A 414 -22.03 -4.93 -57.85
CA LYS A 414 -22.75 -6.22 -57.60
C LYS A 414 -21.85 -7.27 -56.92
N LYS A 415 -22.50 -8.13 -56.13
CA LYS A 415 -22.02 -9.25 -55.29
C LYS A 415 -21.29 -10.38 -56.05
N LYS A 416 -20.25 -11.00 -55.46
CA LYS A 416 -20.25 -12.39 -54.89
C LYS A 416 -18.84 -12.95 -54.58
N ARG A 417 -18.78 -13.67 -53.44
CA ARG A 417 -18.01 -14.89 -53.10
C ARG A 417 -16.48 -14.83 -52.90
N GLY A 418 -16.11 -14.81 -51.62
CA GLY A 418 -15.28 -15.81 -50.93
C GLY A 418 -14.07 -16.44 -51.63
N GLY A 419 -12.88 -16.05 -51.20
CA GLY A 419 -11.62 -16.75 -51.45
C GLY A 419 -10.59 -16.40 -50.36
N LYS A 420 -10.17 -17.41 -49.60
CA LYS A 420 -9.11 -17.35 -48.58
C LYS A 420 -7.75 -17.15 -49.26
N VAL A 421 -7.01 -16.07 -48.97
CA VAL A 421 -5.53 -16.06 -48.95
C VAL A 421 -5.05 -14.87 -48.11
N PHE A 422 -4.67 -15.09 -46.84
CA PHE A 422 -3.70 -14.25 -46.14
C PHE A 422 -3.06 -15.09 -45.04
N GLY A 423 -2.02 -15.82 -45.42
CA GLY A 423 -1.20 -16.62 -44.51
C GLY A 423 0.26 -16.44 -44.87
N SER A 424 0.80 -15.22 -44.78
CA SER A 424 2.26 -15.00 -44.80
C SER A 424 2.70 -13.59 -44.41
N LEU A 425 2.08 -12.94 -43.42
CA LEU A 425 2.60 -11.66 -42.88
C LEU A 425 2.66 -11.58 -41.35
N GLU A 426 2.48 -12.70 -40.64
CA GLU A 426 2.59 -12.76 -39.16
C GLU A 426 3.95 -13.26 -38.67
N ARG A 427 4.79 -13.85 -39.53
CA ARG A 427 6.11 -14.36 -39.12
C ARG A 427 7.24 -13.32 -39.14
N GLY A 428 6.95 -12.08 -39.53
CA GLY A 428 7.93 -10.99 -39.63
C GLY A 428 7.97 -10.01 -38.44
N LEU A 429 6.89 -9.92 -37.65
CA LEU A 429 6.75 -8.91 -36.58
C LEU A 429 7.30 -9.37 -35.22
N ASP A 430 7.31 -10.68 -34.95
CA ASP A 430 7.86 -11.23 -33.69
C ASP A 430 9.39 -11.11 -33.57
N LYS A 431 10.11 -10.95 -34.69
CA LYS A 431 11.57 -10.77 -34.70
C LYS A 431 12.02 -9.34 -34.37
N VAL A 432 11.14 -8.35 -34.49
CA VAL A 432 11.52 -6.94 -34.29
C VAL A 432 11.25 -6.50 -32.84
N ILE A 433 10.23 -7.07 -32.18
CA ILE A 433 9.90 -6.78 -30.77
C ILE A 433 10.98 -7.32 -29.81
N THR A 434 11.79 -8.29 -30.23
CA THR A 434 12.91 -8.83 -29.44
C THR A 434 14.23 -8.05 -29.59
N MET A 435 14.30 -7.06 -30.51
CA MET A 435 15.52 -6.27 -30.76
C MET A 435 15.55 -4.88 -30.10
N LEU A 436 14.39 -4.27 -29.75
CA LEU A 436 14.33 -2.87 -29.30
C LEU A 436 14.01 -2.66 -27.82
N THR A 437 14.20 -3.68 -26.99
CA THR A 437 14.41 -3.50 -25.56
C THR A 437 15.65 -4.30 -25.18
N PRO A 438 16.69 -3.70 -24.56
CA PRO A 438 17.61 -4.48 -23.76
C PRO A 438 16.83 -4.93 -22.52
N SER A 439 15.95 -5.92 -22.72
CA SER A 439 15.61 -6.86 -21.67
C SER A 439 16.96 -7.38 -21.23
N LYS A 440 17.40 -6.96 -20.04
CA LYS A 440 18.31 -7.80 -19.25
C LYS A 440 17.62 -9.16 -19.28
N ARG A 441 18.10 -10.05 -20.16
CA ARG A 441 17.88 -11.49 -20.05
C ARG A 441 18.28 -11.77 -18.61
N ARG A 442 17.30 -11.81 -17.71
CA ARG A 442 17.47 -12.45 -16.42
C ARG A 442 17.82 -13.85 -16.85
N ALA A 443 19.11 -14.17 -16.83
CA ALA A 443 19.56 -15.55 -16.85
C ALA A 443 18.59 -16.29 -15.94
N LEU A 444 17.99 -17.36 -16.46
CA LEU A 444 17.24 -18.31 -15.66
C LEU A 444 18.20 -18.66 -14.52
N ARG A 445 17.99 -18.06 -13.34
CA ARG A 445 18.87 -18.30 -12.21
C ARG A 445 18.50 -19.70 -11.78
N ASP A 446 19.36 -20.65 -12.08
CA ASP A 446 19.22 -22.06 -11.77
C ASP A 446 19.34 -22.36 -10.26
N GLY A 447 19.19 -21.34 -9.42
CA GLY A 447 19.43 -21.40 -7.99
C GLY A 447 18.56 -20.44 -7.21
N PRO A 448 18.47 -20.63 -5.88
CA PRO A 448 17.65 -19.80 -5.00
C PRO A 448 18.04 -18.32 -5.07
N ARG A 449 17.04 -17.45 -4.89
CA ARG A 449 17.27 -16.01 -4.91
C ARG A 449 18.12 -15.58 -3.72
N LYS A 450 19.17 -14.81 -3.96
CA LYS A 450 19.92 -14.12 -2.89
C LYS A 450 19.13 -12.91 -2.41
N ILE A 451 18.72 -12.91 -1.14
CA ILE A 451 17.96 -11.82 -0.50
C ILE A 451 18.73 -11.23 0.68
N LYS A 452 18.41 -9.99 1.04
CA LYS A 452 18.87 -9.41 2.31
C LYS A 452 18.08 -10.04 3.46
N ALA A 453 18.61 -9.98 4.67
CA ALA A 453 17.87 -10.38 5.86
C ALA A 453 16.53 -9.63 5.91
N GLN A 454 15.45 -10.39 5.96
CA GLN A 454 14.09 -9.91 6.12
C GLN A 454 13.45 -10.70 7.25
N TYR A 455 12.54 -10.07 8.00
CA TYR A 455 11.91 -10.66 9.17
C TYR A 455 11.10 -11.93 8.79
N ASN A 456 10.45 -11.94 7.63
CA ASN A 456 9.65 -13.05 7.15
C ASN A 456 10.46 -14.26 6.61
N VAL A 457 11.73 -14.39 6.98
CA VAL A 457 12.60 -15.50 6.56
C VAL A 457 12.91 -16.38 7.76
N THR A 458 12.48 -17.64 7.72
CA THR A 458 12.87 -18.64 8.70
C THR A 458 14.25 -19.18 8.32
N LEU A 459 15.22 -19.07 9.23
CA LEU A 459 16.54 -19.65 9.04
C LEU A 459 16.46 -21.16 9.20
N THR A 460 17.09 -21.90 8.28
CA THR A 460 17.18 -23.36 8.38
C THR A 460 18.53 -23.77 8.94
N SER A 461 18.56 -24.90 9.64
CA SER A 461 19.79 -25.58 10.04
C SER A 461 20.58 -26.16 8.86
N GLN A 462 19.92 -26.27 7.70
CA GLN A 462 20.49 -26.87 6.50
C GLN A 462 21.23 -25.88 5.61
N THR A 463 22.22 -26.40 4.88
CA THR A 463 23.05 -25.64 3.95
C THR A 463 22.67 -25.86 2.48
N ASN A 464 21.92 -26.92 2.17
CA ASN A 464 21.48 -27.24 0.81
C ASN A 464 20.04 -26.76 0.53
N PRO A 465 19.84 -25.78 -0.37
CA PRO A 465 18.52 -25.29 -0.75
C PRO A 465 17.58 -26.34 -1.34
N ASP A 466 18.10 -27.28 -2.13
CA ASP A 466 17.30 -28.34 -2.76
C ASP A 466 16.74 -29.31 -1.72
N GLN A 467 17.54 -29.60 -0.69
CA GLN A 467 17.13 -30.46 0.40
C GLN A 467 15.98 -29.84 1.20
N VAL A 468 16.10 -28.55 1.55
CA VAL A 468 15.03 -27.79 2.21
C VAL A 468 13.76 -27.77 1.36
N LEU A 469 13.89 -27.52 0.05
CA LEU A 469 12.75 -27.50 -0.87
C LEU A 469 12.03 -28.86 -0.92
N ASN A 470 12.78 -29.95 -1.07
CA ASN A 470 12.23 -31.31 -1.15
C ASN A 470 11.54 -31.73 0.16
N GLN A 471 12.06 -31.32 1.31
CA GLN A 471 11.42 -31.59 2.61
C GLN A 471 10.12 -30.81 2.82
N ILE A 472 10.01 -29.60 2.28
CA ILE A 472 8.74 -28.87 2.29
C ILE A 472 7.75 -29.56 1.35
N LEU A 473 8.18 -29.91 0.14
CA LEU A 473 7.35 -30.56 -0.87
C LEU A 473 6.75 -31.89 -0.38
N SER A 474 7.48 -32.66 0.43
CA SER A 474 6.95 -33.91 0.98
C SER A 474 5.85 -33.72 2.03
N ILE A 475 5.87 -32.60 2.76
CA ILE A 475 4.94 -32.33 3.86
C ILE A 475 3.66 -31.63 3.40
N LEU A 476 3.71 -30.81 2.34
CA LEU A 476 2.53 -30.06 1.89
C LEU A 476 1.28 -30.95 1.62
N PRO A 477 1.39 -32.11 0.93
CA PRO A 477 0.23 -32.99 0.74
C PRO A 477 -0.31 -33.57 2.05
N GLU A 478 0.56 -33.89 3.02
CA GLU A 478 0.16 -34.43 4.33
C GLU A 478 -0.67 -33.42 5.13
N LYS A 479 -0.43 -32.11 4.90
CA LYS A 479 -1.17 -31.01 5.52
C LYS A 479 -2.38 -30.55 4.71
N ASN A 480 -2.78 -31.28 3.67
CA ASN A 480 -3.87 -30.92 2.74
C ASN A 480 -3.65 -29.55 2.08
N VAL A 481 -2.39 -29.24 1.73
CA VAL A 481 -2.03 -27.99 1.05
C VAL A 481 -1.70 -28.28 -0.41
N ASP A 482 -2.53 -27.77 -1.31
CA ASP A 482 -2.27 -27.80 -2.74
C ASP A 482 -1.18 -26.78 -3.08
N PHE A 483 -0.30 -27.11 -4.03
CA PHE A 483 0.76 -26.20 -4.42
C PHE A 483 1.12 -26.25 -5.90
N THR A 484 1.68 -25.14 -6.38
CA THR A 484 2.36 -25.06 -7.67
C THR A 484 3.78 -24.57 -7.47
N GLN A 485 4.75 -25.26 -8.05
CA GLN A 485 6.17 -24.93 -7.93
C GLN A 485 6.65 -24.14 -9.15
N LYS A 486 7.42 -23.08 -8.91
CA LYS A 486 8.18 -22.35 -9.93
C LYS A 486 9.59 -22.07 -9.42
N GLY A 487 10.53 -22.93 -9.79
CA GLY A 487 11.89 -22.91 -9.24
C GLY A 487 11.87 -23.21 -7.75
N TYR A 488 12.45 -22.31 -6.94
CA TYR A 488 12.47 -22.40 -5.47
C TYR A 488 11.28 -21.73 -4.78
N THR A 489 10.25 -21.34 -5.55
CA THR A 489 9.03 -20.73 -5.00
C THR A 489 7.85 -21.69 -5.13
N LEU A 490 7.16 -21.93 -4.02
CA LEU A 490 5.94 -22.70 -3.90
C LEU A 490 4.77 -21.74 -3.66
N LYS A 491 3.77 -21.76 -4.55
CA LYS A 491 2.49 -21.08 -4.33
C LYS A 491 1.52 -22.10 -3.76
N CYS A 492 1.11 -21.92 -2.52
CA CYS A 492 0.34 -22.85 -1.72
C CYS A 492 -1.10 -22.34 -1.52
N GLN A 493 -2.07 -23.26 -1.53
CA GLN A 493 -3.48 -22.97 -1.33
C GLN A 493 -4.15 -24.07 -0.50
N THR A 494 -5.11 -23.66 0.32
CA THR A 494 -6.04 -24.59 1.00
C THR A 494 -7.47 -24.26 0.57
N TRP A 495 -8.34 -25.27 0.62
CA TRP A 495 -9.71 -25.19 0.16
C TRP A 495 -10.69 -25.45 1.29
N GLY A 496 -11.82 -24.74 1.28
CA GLY A 496 -12.97 -25.04 2.14
C GLY A 496 -14.01 -25.90 1.44
N ASP A 497 -15.08 -26.23 2.16
CA ASP A 497 -16.12 -27.21 1.75
C ASP A 497 -16.84 -26.91 0.42
N PHE A 498 -16.72 -25.69 -0.10
CA PHE A 498 -17.36 -25.24 -1.34
C PHE A 498 -16.37 -24.96 -2.48
N GLY A 499 -15.15 -25.51 -2.42
CA GLY A 499 -14.11 -25.26 -3.42
C GLY A 499 -13.61 -23.80 -3.44
N LYS A 500 -13.86 -23.05 -2.35
CA LYS A 500 -13.34 -21.69 -2.18
C LYS A 500 -11.98 -21.76 -1.51
N VAL A 501 -11.00 -21.08 -2.09
CA VAL A 501 -9.67 -20.92 -1.47
C VAL A 501 -9.82 -20.19 -0.12
N THR A 502 -9.50 -20.89 0.96
CA THR A 502 -9.56 -20.39 2.35
C THR A 502 -8.24 -19.71 2.74
N MET A 503 -7.10 -20.28 2.32
CA MET A 503 -5.77 -19.72 2.52
C MET A 503 -4.99 -19.71 1.21
N ALA A 504 -4.21 -18.67 0.98
CA ALA A 504 -3.20 -18.66 -0.09
C ALA A 504 -1.92 -18.00 0.41
N PHE A 505 -0.78 -18.62 0.13
CA PHE A 505 0.53 -18.13 0.56
C PHE A 505 1.66 -18.61 -0.36
N GLU A 506 2.84 -18.00 -0.20
CA GLU A 506 4.07 -18.36 -0.88
C GLU A 506 5.15 -18.77 0.11
N LEU A 507 5.85 -19.86 -0.20
CA LEU A 507 7.10 -20.27 0.45
C LEU A 507 8.22 -20.21 -0.61
N GLU A 508 9.25 -19.40 -0.37
CA GLU A 508 10.41 -19.29 -1.26
C GLU A 508 11.68 -19.71 -0.52
N VAL A 509 12.33 -20.78 -0.99
CA VAL A 509 13.68 -21.13 -0.52
C VAL A 509 14.68 -20.14 -1.13
N CYS A 510 15.45 -19.49 -0.27
CA CYS A 510 16.30 -18.37 -0.62
C CYS A 510 17.66 -18.45 0.11
N LEU A 511 18.63 -17.70 -0.40
CA LEU A 511 19.94 -17.55 0.24
C LEU A 511 20.05 -16.15 0.84
N LEU A 512 20.42 -16.07 2.11
CA LEU A 512 20.71 -14.79 2.77
C LEU A 512 22.09 -14.29 2.36
N GLN A 513 22.26 -12.98 2.17
CA GLN A 513 23.54 -12.44 1.70
C GLN A 513 24.63 -12.42 2.79
N ARG A 514 24.26 -12.30 4.08
CA ARG A 514 25.18 -12.18 5.22
C ARG A 514 24.49 -12.57 6.53
N PRO A 515 24.84 -13.69 7.20
CA PRO A 515 25.66 -14.81 6.71
C PRO A 515 24.97 -15.54 5.53
N GLU A 516 25.75 -16.28 4.73
CA GLU A 516 25.21 -17.08 3.62
C GLU A 516 24.57 -18.36 4.17
N VAL A 517 23.29 -18.24 4.51
CA VAL A 517 22.47 -19.30 5.12
C VAL A 517 21.23 -19.51 4.26
N VAL A 518 20.78 -20.75 4.18
CA VAL A 518 19.52 -21.09 3.52
C VAL A 518 18.37 -20.65 4.44
N GLY A 519 17.39 -19.99 3.84
CA GLY A 519 16.19 -19.57 4.54
C GLY A 519 14.94 -19.86 3.73
N VAL A 520 13.83 -20.00 4.43
CA VAL A 520 12.50 -20.10 3.83
C VAL A 520 11.79 -18.77 4.04
N ARG A 521 11.66 -17.99 2.97
CA ARG A 521 10.86 -16.77 2.97
C ARG A 521 9.39 -17.14 2.91
N ARG A 522 8.63 -16.57 3.85
CA ARG A 522 7.20 -16.78 4.06
C ARG A 522 6.43 -15.54 3.60
N GLN A 523 5.35 -15.73 2.83
CA GLN A 523 4.49 -14.62 2.43
C GLN A 523 3.02 -15.04 2.37
N ARG A 524 2.19 -14.50 3.26
CA ARG A 524 0.73 -14.66 3.18
C ARG A 524 0.19 -13.82 2.03
N LEU A 525 -0.73 -14.38 1.24
CA LEU A 525 -1.43 -13.67 0.17
C LEU A 525 -2.92 -13.45 0.49
N LYS A 526 -3.54 -14.42 1.18
CA LYS A 526 -4.94 -14.41 1.56
C LYS A 526 -5.18 -15.36 2.73
N GLY A 527 -6.16 -15.03 3.56
CA GLY A 527 -6.71 -15.90 4.61
C GLY A 527 -6.39 -15.38 6.00
N ASP A 528 -6.98 -15.99 7.02
CA ASP A 528 -6.76 -15.62 8.42
C ASP A 528 -5.29 -15.74 8.81
N ALA A 529 -4.80 -14.74 9.54
CA ALA A 529 -3.38 -14.62 9.80
C ALA A 529 -2.90 -15.67 10.82
N TRP A 530 -3.71 -15.99 11.82
CA TRP A 530 -3.39 -17.03 12.83
C TRP A 530 -3.41 -18.42 12.23
N VAL A 531 -4.42 -18.71 11.41
CA VAL A 531 -4.48 -19.97 10.68
C VAL A 531 -3.24 -20.13 9.79
N TYR A 532 -2.81 -19.06 9.13
CA TYR A 532 -1.56 -19.05 8.36
C TYR A 532 -0.32 -19.32 9.23
N LYS A 533 -0.19 -18.65 10.39
CA LYS A 533 0.93 -18.86 11.31
C LYS A 533 1.02 -20.32 11.72
N HIS A 534 -0.07 -20.89 12.24
CA HIS A 534 -0.11 -22.27 12.69
C HIS A 534 0.17 -23.27 11.58
N LEU A 535 -0.44 -23.10 10.41
CA LEU A 535 -0.22 -24.00 9.27
C LEU A 535 1.25 -23.97 8.82
N VAL A 536 1.85 -22.79 8.68
CA VAL A 536 3.24 -22.69 8.22
C VAL A 536 4.22 -23.18 9.30
N GLU A 537 3.98 -22.91 10.58
CA GLU A 537 4.80 -23.46 11.66
C GLU A 537 4.73 -24.98 11.73
N ASP A 538 3.53 -25.55 11.56
CA ASP A 538 3.33 -27.00 11.49
C ASP A 538 4.04 -27.60 10.27
N ILE A 539 3.96 -26.98 9.09
CA ILE A 539 4.72 -27.40 7.90
C ILE A 539 6.23 -27.37 8.19
N LEU A 540 6.78 -26.23 8.63
CA LEU A 540 8.23 -26.06 8.78
C LEU A 540 8.80 -26.95 9.90
N SER A 541 8.08 -27.09 11.01
CA SER A 541 8.49 -27.97 12.11
C SER A 541 8.43 -29.46 11.72
N THR A 542 7.39 -29.87 10.98
CA THR A 542 7.28 -31.24 10.46
C THR A 542 8.34 -31.54 9.40
N SER A 543 8.74 -30.55 8.59
CA SER A 543 9.81 -30.67 7.59
C SER A 543 11.22 -30.87 8.18
N LYS A 544 11.41 -30.74 9.51
CA LYS A 544 12.70 -30.93 10.21
C LYS A 544 13.84 -30.06 9.65
N ILE A 545 13.56 -28.79 9.35
CA ILE A 545 14.51 -27.83 8.77
C ILE A 545 15.02 -26.80 9.78
#